data_AF-A0A800A477-F1
#
_entry.id   AF-A0A800A477-F1
#
_cell.length_a   1.000
_cell.length_b   1.000
_cell.length_c   1.000
_cell.angle_alpha   90.00
_cell.angle_beta   90.00
_cell.angle_gamma   90.00
#
_symmetry.space_group_name_H-M   'P 1'
#
loop_
_entity.id
_entity.type
_entity.pdbx_description
1 polymer ?
#
loop_
_entity_poly.entity_id
_entity_poly.type
_entity_poly.pdbx_seq_one_letter_code
_entity_poly.pdbx_strand_id
1 'polypeptide(L)'
;MEPVTLLLKLLDSDQREIFYRLCIDLIEVTRDASTEGAAVSSVIGRAWKWHYLLRGGRDGKLTVEGQKGLIGELLVLERVLLANIAPADAVQCWTGPVGAPKDFEIGKIGLESKARRGMSSQFVTINSEFQLDETSV
;
A
#
# COMPACT_ATOMS: atom_id res chain seq x y z
N MET A 1 22.81 -12.05 29.76
CA MET A 1 21.83 -11.92 28.66
C MET A 1 21.61 -10.43 28.48
N GLU A 2 21.69 -9.90 27.25
CA GLU A 2 21.35 -8.50 27.03
C GLU A 2 19.83 -8.31 27.07
N PRO A 3 19.33 -7.20 27.62
CA PRO A 3 17.89 -6.94 27.73
C PRO A 3 17.26 -6.76 26.35
N VAL A 4 16.07 -7.31 26.15
CA VAL A 4 15.32 -7.10 24.91
C VAL A 4 14.66 -5.73 24.94
N THR A 5 15.01 -4.86 24.00
CA THR A 5 14.50 -3.47 23.95
C THR A 5 13.58 -3.26 22.74
N LEU A 6 12.39 -2.69 22.97
CA LEU A 6 11.46 -2.25 21.94
C LEU A 6 11.17 -0.77 22.11
N LEU A 7 11.36 0.02 21.04
CA LEU A 7 11.13 1.46 21.03
C LEU A 7 9.96 1.80 20.10
N LEU A 8 8.96 2.52 20.61
CA LEU A 8 7.93 3.17 19.80
C LEU A 8 8.13 4.68 19.85
N LYS A 9 8.14 5.32 18.68
CA LYS A 9 8.33 6.77 18.54
C LYS A 9 7.15 7.40 17.81
N LEU A 10 6.59 8.46 18.39
CA LEU A 10 5.63 9.31 17.72
C LEU A 10 6.35 10.19 16.68
N LEU A 11 5.92 10.12 15.42
CA LEU A 11 6.49 10.92 14.33
C LEU A 11 5.73 12.23 14.10
N ASP A 12 4.41 12.20 14.31
CA ASP A 12 3.52 13.34 14.16
C ASP A 12 2.94 13.72 15.52
N SER A 13 3.25 14.94 16.00
CA SER A 13 2.82 15.41 17.31
C SER A 13 1.31 15.61 17.44
N ASP A 14 0.59 15.77 16.32
CA ASP A 14 -0.86 15.98 16.33
C ASP A 14 -1.59 14.68 16.74
N GLN A 15 -0.94 13.53 16.57
CA GLN A 15 -1.47 12.22 16.97
C GLN A 15 -1.17 11.87 18.44
N ARG A 16 -0.77 12.83 19.27
CA ARG A 16 -0.34 12.58 20.67
C ARG A 16 -1.40 11.87 21.51
N GLU A 17 -2.67 12.27 21.41
CA GLU A 17 -3.74 11.67 22.23
C GLU A 17 -3.95 10.19 21.89
N ILE A 18 -4.05 9.87 20.60
CA ILE A 18 -4.25 8.48 20.16
C ILE A 18 -3.01 7.63 20.42
N PHE A 19 -1.82 8.19 20.25
CA PHE A 19 -0.56 7.52 20.58
C PHE A 19 -0.45 7.23 22.08
N TYR A 20 -0.86 8.16 22.94
CA TYR A 20 -0.90 7.92 24.38
C TYR A 20 -1.81 6.75 24.75
N ARG A 21 -3.01 6.66 24.15
CA ARG A 21 -3.93 5.52 24.36
C ARG A 21 -3.31 4.19 23.90
N LEU A 22 -2.62 4.20 22.76
CA LEU A 22 -1.86 3.04 22.28
C LEU A 22 -0.78 2.64 23.32
N CYS A 23 0.02 3.58 23.81
CA CYS A 23 1.06 3.29 24.81
C CYS A 23 0.50 2.64 26.08
N ILE A 24 -0.62 3.15 26.61
CA ILE A 24 -1.28 2.58 27.79
C ILE A 24 -1.73 1.14 27.52
N ASP A 25 -2.37 0.88 26.38
CA ASP A 25 -2.83 -0.46 26.01
C ASP A 25 -1.65 -1.45 25.77
N LEU A 26 -0.55 -0.97 25.17
CA LEU A 26 0.66 -1.78 24.99
C LEU A 26 1.34 -2.14 26.32
N ILE A 27 1.36 -1.22 27.28
CA ILE A 27 1.87 -1.52 28.63
C ILE A 27 0.97 -2.53 29.34
N GLU A 28 -0.36 -2.37 29.22
CA GLU A 28 -1.32 -3.24 29.90
C GLU A 28 -1.18 -4.70 29.48
N VAL A 29 -0.95 -4.98 28.19
CA VAL A 29 -0.78 -6.37 27.71
C VAL A 29 0.52 -7.04 28.16
N THR A 30 1.45 -6.30 28.76
CA THR A 30 2.65 -6.91 29.36
C THR A 30 2.43 -7.44 30.77
N ARG A 31 1.31 -7.09 31.43
CA ARG A 31 1.08 -7.39 32.86
C ARG A 31 1.19 -8.88 33.20
N ASP A 32 0.72 -9.75 32.32
CA ASP A 32 0.67 -11.19 32.56
C ASP A 32 1.86 -11.96 31.95
N ALA A 33 2.84 -11.25 31.37
CA ALA A 33 3.98 -11.88 30.72
C ALA A 33 5.02 -12.36 31.75
N SER A 34 5.37 -13.64 31.72
CA SER A 34 6.32 -14.25 32.65
C SER A 34 7.80 -14.07 32.26
N THR A 35 8.08 -13.58 31.04
CA THR A 35 9.45 -13.35 30.53
C THR A 35 9.51 -12.10 29.66
N GLU A 36 10.69 -11.51 29.50
CA GLU A 36 10.91 -10.37 28.59
C GLU A 36 10.48 -10.69 27.15
N GLY A 37 10.83 -11.89 26.66
CA GLY A 37 10.43 -12.34 25.32
C GLY A 37 8.91 -12.48 25.16
N ALA A 38 8.21 -12.95 26.21
CA ALA A 38 6.75 -13.02 26.21
C ALA A 38 6.12 -11.62 26.23
N ALA A 39 6.68 -10.69 27.00
CA ALA A 39 6.20 -9.31 27.07
C ALA A 39 6.32 -8.62 25.69
N VAL A 40 7.48 -8.73 25.04
CA VAL A 40 7.71 -8.17 23.70
C VAL A 40 6.78 -8.77 22.67
N SER A 41 6.57 -10.09 22.72
CA SER A 41 5.65 -10.79 21.81
C SER A 41 4.21 -10.30 21.96
N SER A 42 3.74 -10.11 23.20
CA SER A 42 2.41 -9.55 23.50
C SER A 42 2.25 -8.11 23.00
N VAL A 43 3.27 -7.27 23.18
CA VAL A 43 3.28 -5.87 22.70
C VAL A 43 3.21 -5.82 21.18
N ILE A 44 4.04 -6.59 20.48
CA ILE A 44 4.03 -6.66 19.00
C ILE A 44 2.65 -7.12 18.50
N GLY A 45 2.09 -8.16 19.10
CA GLY A 45 0.76 -8.67 18.74
C GLY A 45 -0.34 -7.62 18.94
N ARG A 46 -0.28 -6.84 20.03
CA ARG A 46 -1.25 -5.78 20.29
C ARG A 46 -1.06 -4.58 19.35
N ALA A 47 0.17 -4.18 19.08
CA ALA A 47 0.48 -3.11 18.12
C ALA A 47 -0.04 -3.45 16.72
N TRP A 48 0.06 -4.70 16.27
CA TRP A 48 -0.52 -5.14 15.00
C TRP A 48 -2.05 -5.06 14.96
N LYS A 49 -2.74 -5.34 16.07
CA LYS A 49 -4.21 -5.16 16.15
C LYS A 49 -4.60 -3.70 16.02
N TRP A 50 -3.87 -2.79 16.67
CA TRP A 50 -4.06 -1.35 16.50
C TRP A 50 -3.74 -0.90 15.08
N HIS A 51 -2.64 -1.38 14.51
CA HIS A 51 -2.31 -1.11 13.11
C HIS A 51 -3.44 -1.55 12.17
N TYR A 52 -4.00 -2.74 12.37
CA TYR A 52 -5.12 -3.25 11.58
C TYR A 52 -6.39 -2.41 11.74
N LEU A 53 -6.74 -2.03 12.97
CA LEU A 53 -7.89 -1.18 13.28
C LEU A 53 -7.78 0.20 12.61
N LEU A 54 -6.63 0.86 12.79
CA LEU A 54 -6.38 2.21 12.28
C LEU A 54 -6.16 2.25 10.77
N ARG A 55 -5.66 1.15 10.17
CA ARG A 55 -5.59 0.99 8.72
C ARG A 55 -6.94 0.64 8.07
N GLY A 56 -8.01 0.51 8.87
CA GLY A 56 -9.37 0.27 8.36
C GLY A 56 -9.68 -1.20 8.03
N GLY A 57 -8.99 -2.14 8.69
CA GLY A 57 -9.40 -3.54 8.78
C GLY A 57 -9.63 -4.29 7.46
N ARG A 58 -8.78 -4.09 6.45
CA ARG A 58 -8.84 -4.86 5.21
C ARG A 58 -7.98 -6.11 5.31
N ASP A 59 -8.54 -7.25 4.92
CA ASP A 59 -7.97 -8.62 4.94
C ASP A 59 -6.77 -8.83 3.99
N GLY A 60 -6.05 -7.76 3.66
CA GLY A 60 -4.94 -7.76 2.71
C GLY A 60 -5.38 -7.89 1.24
N LYS A 61 -6.68 -8.05 0.95
CA LYS A 61 -7.17 -8.16 -0.43
C LYS A 61 -7.42 -6.79 -1.06
N LEU A 62 -7.23 -6.73 -2.37
CA LEU A 62 -7.69 -5.61 -3.17
C LEU A 62 -9.23 -5.55 -3.17
N THR A 63 -9.77 -4.33 -3.15
CA THR A 63 -11.20 -4.08 -3.39
C THR A 63 -11.59 -4.56 -4.80
N VAL A 64 -12.89 -4.72 -5.10
CA VAL A 64 -13.35 -5.09 -6.45
C VAL A 64 -12.81 -4.14 -7.51
N GLU A 65 -12.73 -2.85 -7.17
CA GLU A 65 -12.19 -1.78 -7.97
C GLU A 65 -10.68 -1.92 -8.15
N GLY A 66 -9.94 -2.23 -7.08
CA GLY A 66 -8.50 -2.49 -7.14
C GLY A 66 -8.17 -3.75 -7.95
N GLN A 67 -8.95 -4.81 -7.82
CA GLN A 67 -8.82 -6.02 -8.64
C GLN A 67 -9.06 -5.71 -10.11
N LYS A 68 -10.10 -4.93 -10.41
CA LYS A 68 -10.41 -4.51 -11.78
C LYS A 68 -9.31 -3.63 -12.38
N GLY A 69 -8.72 -2.72 -11.60
CA GLY A 69 -7.56 -1.92 -11.99
C GLY A 69 -6.37 -2.82 -12.33
N LEU A 70 -5.97 -3.68 -11.40
CA LEU A 70 -4.88 -4.63 -11.57
C LEU A 70 -5.06 -5.55 -12.78
N ILE A 71 -6.28 -6.07 -13.01
CA ILE A 71 -6.57 -6.86 -14.21
C ILE A 71 -6.38 -6.03 -15.48
N GLY A 72 -6.77 -4.75 -15.46
CA GLY A 72 -6.54 -3.82 -16.57
C GLY A 72 -5.06 -3.62 -16.87
N GLU A 73 -4.25 -3.35 -15.84
CA GLU A 73 -2.80 -3.21 -15.94
C GLU A 73 -2.15 -4.48 -16.49
N LEU A 74 -2.50 -5.65 -15.95
CA LEU A 74 -1.96 -6.95 -16.40
C LEU A 74 -2.31 -7.27 -17.85
N LEU A 75 -3.52 -6.88 -18.31
CA LEU A 75 -3.90 -7.04 -19.72
C LEU A 75 -3.11 -6.11 -20.64
N VAL A 76 -2.77 -4.90 -20.19
CA VAL A 76 -1.87 -4.00 -20.94
C VAL A 76 -0.46 -4.58 -21.00
N LEU A 77 0.04 -5.09 -19.86
CA LEU A 77 1.34 -5.76 -19.80
C LEU A 77 1.38 -6.94 -20.78
N GLU A 78 0.39 -7.83 -20.74
CA GLU A 78 0.30 -9.01 -21.62
C GLU A 78 0.18 -8.64 -23.11
N ARG A 79 -0.77 -7.76 -23.45
CA ARG A 79 -1.22 -7.57 -24.85
C ARG A 79 -0.52 -6.43 -25.56
N VAL A 80 0.05 -5.48 -24.82
CA VAL A 80 0.72 -4.31 -25.37
C VAL A 80 2.21 -4.40 -25.11
N LEU A 81 2.65 -4.54 -23.85
CA LEU A 81 4.07 -4.41 -23.53
C LEU A 81 4.88 -5.65 -23.93
N LEU A 82 4.45 -6.84 -23.52
CA LEU A 82 5.16 -8.09 -23.87
C LEU A 82 5.19 -8.37 -25.38
N ALA A 83 4.31 -7.73 -26.16
CA ALA A 83 4.30 -7.82 -27.62
C ALA A 83 5.29 -6.84 -28.30
N ASN A 84 5.76 -5.80 -27.60
CA ASN A 84 6.53 -4.70 -28.20
C ASN A 84 7.92 -4.48 -27.58
N ILE A 85 8.15 -4.93 -26.34
CA ILE A 85 9.43 -4.77 -25.63
C ILE A 85 9.84 -6.05 -24.90
N ALA A 86 11.09 -6.13 -24.44
CA ALA A 86 11.58 -7.32 -23.75
C ALA A 86 10.81 -7.54 -22.42
N PRO A 87 10.59 -8.80 -21.99
CA PRO A 87 9.83 -9.08 -20.77
C PRO A 87 10.38 -8.41 -19.51
N ALA A 88 11.71 -8.30 -19.39
CA ALA A 88 12.34 -7.61 -18.27
C ALA A 88 11.97 -6.11 -18.26
N ASP A 89 12.05 -5.45 -19.42
CA ASP A 89 11.71 -4.03 -19.56
C ASP A 89 10.22 -3.78 -19.32
N ALA A 90 9.35 -4.68 -19.79
CA ALA A 90 7.90 -4.60 -19.58
C ALA A 90 7.49 -4.68 -18.11
N VAL A 91 8.19 -5.49 -17.32
CA VAL A 91 7.96 -5.57 -15.87
C VAL A 91 8.59 -4.38 -15.16
N GLN A 92 9.79 -3.96 -15.58
CA GLN A 92 10.52 -2.86 -14.95
C GLN A 92 9.81 -1.51 -15.13
N CYS A 93 9.11 -1.29 -16.24
CA CYS A 93 8.34 -0.07 -16.48
C CYS A 93 6.97 -0.06 -15.79
N TRP A 94 6.53 -1.14 -15.16
CA TRP A 94 5.22 -1.22 -14.50
C TRP A 94 5.27 -0.61 -13.10
N THR A 95 4.73 0.60 -12.98
CA THR A 95 4.81 1.46 -11.78
C THR A 95 3.48 1.59 -11.03
N GLY A 96 2.37 1.13 -11.61
CA GLY A 96 1.04 1.11 -10.98
C GLY A 96 1.01 0.47 -9.57
N PRO A 97 1.63 -0.71 -9.33
CA PRO A 97 1.61 -1.39 -8.04
C PRO A 97 2.31 -0.63 -6.91
N VAL A 98 3.20 0.31 -7.23
CA VAL A 98 3.88 1.17 -6.25
C VAL A 98 3.19 2.52 -6.06
N GLY A 99 2.04 2.74 -6.70
CA GLY A 99 1.22 3.95 -6.55
C GLY A 99 1.78 5.16 -7.28
N ALA A 100 2.53 4.95 -8.37
CA ALA A 100 3.00 6.04 -9.22
C ALA A 100 1.82 6.75 -9.92
N PRO A 101 2.01 7.99 -10.39
CA PRO A 101 0.95 8.72 -11.09
C PRO A 101 0.44 8.06 -12.38
N LYS A 102 1.30 7.24 -13.01
CA LYS A 102 1.02 6.50 -14.23
C LYS A 102 1.30 5.03 -14.00
N ASP A 103 0.51 4.17 -14.64
CA ASP A 103 0.66 2.72 -14.51
C ASP A 103 1.97 2.20 -15.11
N PHE A 104 2.46 2.81 -16.20
CA PHE A 104 3.73 2.44 -16.82
C PHE A 104 4.54 3.65 -17.29
N GLU A 105 5.87 3.55 -17.17
CA GLU A 105 6.81 4.57 -17.65
C GLU A 105 7.95 3.96 -18.48
N ILE A 106 7.95 4.24 -19.78
CA ILE A 106 8.87 3.68 -20.76
C ILE A 106 9.65 4.83 -21.41
N GLY A 107 10.82 5.15 -20.86
CA GLY A 107 11.61 6.29 -21.31
C GLY A 107 10.83 7.60 -21.15
N LYS A 108 10.36 8.18 -22.27
CA LYS A 108 9.54 9.41 -22.27
C LYS A 108 8.03 9.15 -22.45
N ILE A 109 7.63 7.88 -22.49
CA ILE A 109 6.24 7.49 -22.70
C ILE A 109 5.65 7.09 -21.34
N GLY A 110 4.65 7.83 -20.89
CA GLY A 110 3.79 7.44 -19.78
C GLY A 110 2.51 6.78 -20.30
N LEU A 111 2.12 5.65 -19.72
CA LEU A 111 0.87 4.96 -20.03
C LEU A 111 0.03 4.83 -18.77
N GLU A 112 -1.22 5.27 -18.86
CA GLU A 112 -2.25 5.11 -17.84
C GLU A 112 -3.34 4.17 -18.39
N SER A 113 -3.63 3.09 -17.67
CA SER A 113 -4.64 2.10 -18.06
C SER A 113 -5.97 2.36 -17.35
N LYS A 114 -7.10 2.20 -18.07
CA LYS A 114 -8.44 2.45 -17.51
C LYS A 114 -9.38 1.31 -17.86
N ALA A 115 -9.53 0.36 -16.93
CA ALA A 115 -10.48 -0.73 -17.06
C ALA A 115 -11.93 -0.27 -16.84
N ARG A 116 -12.84 -0.64 -17.75
CA ARG A 116 -14.27 -0.28 -17.68
C ARG A 116 -15.16 -1.51 -17.86
N ARG A 117 -16.38 -1.46 -17.30
CA ARG A 117 -17.42 -2.45 -17.60
C ARG A 117 -18.05 -2.10 -18.95
N GLY A 118 -18.36 -3.10 -19.77
CA GLY A 118 -18.79 -2.93 -21.17
C GLY A 118 -20.01 -2.02 -21.41
N MET A 119 -20.88 -1.81 -20.41
CA MET A 119 -22.07 -0.95 -20.52
C MET A 119 -21.92 0.43 -19.84
N SER A 120 -20.70 0.86 -19.52
CA SER A 120 -20.49 2.20 -18.91
C SER A 120 -20.56 3.33 -19.94
N SER A 121 -20.96 4.53 -19.53
CA SER A 121 -20.99 5.76 -20.35
C SER A 121 -19.64 6.02 -21.04
N GLN A 122 -19.61 6.61 -22.24
CA GLN A 122 -18.38 6.84 -23.04
C GLN A 122 -17.29 7.71 -22.38
N PHE A 123 -17.50 8.22 -21.18
CA PHE A 123 -16.54 9.01 -20.42
C PHE A 123 -15.55 8.15 -19.62
N VAL A 124 -14.34 8.67 -19.47
CA VAL A 124 -13.29 8.11 -18.61
C VAL A 124 -12.98 9.16 -17.53
N THR A 125 -12.91 8.73 -16.28
CA THR A 125 -12.53 9.61 -15.18
C THR A 125 -11.01 9.66 -15.05
N ILE A 126 -10.49 10.88 -15.01
CA ILE A 126 -9.11 11.17 -14.62
C ILE A 126 -9.13 11.46 -13.11
N ASN A 127 -8.41 10.65 -12.33
CA ASN A 127 -8.46 10.72 -10.87
C ASN A 127 -7.51 11.77 -10.30
N SER A 128 -6.53 12.20 -11.09
CA SER A 128 -5.59 13.27 -10.75
C SER A 128 -4.99 13.88 -12.01
N GLU A 129 -4.71 15.17 -11.94
CA GLU A 129 -3.91 15.93 -12.90
C GLU A 129 -2.54 15.30 -13.20
N PHE A 130 -1.92 14.59 -12.25
CA PHE A 130 -0.63 13.92 -12.49
C PHE A 130 -0.70 12.80 -13.54
N GLN A 131 -1.91 12.27 -13.80
CA GLN A 131 -2.17 11.32 -14.89
C GLN A 131 -2.07 11.98 -16.27
N LEU A 132 -2.24 13.31 -16.32
CA LEU A 132 -2.14 14.12 -17.53
C LEU A 132 -0.79 14.86 -17.63
N ASP A 133 0.07 14.72 -16.63
CA ASP A 133 1.37 15.37 -16.63
C ASP A 133 2.25 14.80 -17.75
N GLU A 134 2.72 15.69 -18.62
CA GLU A 134 3.61 15.37 -19.74
C GLU A 134 5.08 15.26 -19.30
N THR A 135 5.39 15.64 -18.07
CA THR A 135 6.74 15.57 -17.49
C THR A 135 6.85 14.39 -16.52
N SER A 136 7.87 13.56 -16.71
CA SER A 136 8.22 12.45 -15.80
C SER A 136 9.11 12.92 -14.64
N VAL A 137 8.89 14.14 -14.13
CA VAL A 137 9.73 14.77 -13.10
C VAL A 137 8.91 15.17 -11.89
#